data_AF-A0A0M0LQ95-F1
#
_entry.id   AF-A0A0M0LQ95-F1
#
_cell.length_a   1.000
_cell.length_b   1.000
_cell.length_c   1.000
_cell.angle_alpha   90.00
_cell.angle_beta   90.00
_cell.angle_gamma   90.00
#
_symmetry.space_group_name_H-M   'P 1'
#
loop_
_entity.id
_entity.type
_entity.pdbx_description
1 polymer ?
#
loop_
_entity_poly.entity_id
_entity_poly.type
_entity_poly.pdbx_seq_one_letter_code
_entity_poly.pdbx_strand_id
1 'polypeptide(L)'
;MASAQFETHLVVSVGEEVYASVAKGPLLPMHALLLPIAHKPCSLLLSDSEAAELQRYVAALRKCFLARGFALLLFERYMASGTFEHMHVQAVPLPAQLAGGVRAAFEAHGRRLGLHFEMLAPSETLVSRMPGGPEPFFAATLPSGETLLHLHRTNPRRHPLQFGREVVAALLGNPDRADWKKCMPQPAPGERASTVELEARGASEFKRCFAPFEPEVEE
;
A
#
# COMPACT_ATOMS: atom_id res chain seq x y z
N MET A 1 13.39 -3.18 -21.13
CA MET A 1 12.87 -1.80 -21.17
C MET A 1 12.70 -1.33 -19.74
N ALA A 2 13.71 -0.65 -19.19
CA ALA A 2 13.65 -0.02 -17.88
C ALA A 2 13.10 1.40 -18.09
N SER A 3 11.95 1.71 -17.50
CA SER A 3 11.31 3.01 -17.63
C SER A 3 10.81 3.41 -16.24
N ALA A 4 11.28 4.58 -15.78
CA ALA A 4 11.38 5.05 -14.39
C ALA A 4 12.58 4.46 -13.63
N GLN A 5 13.40 5.32 -13.04
CA GLN A 5 14.51 4.96 -12.17
C GLN A 5 14.00 4.03 -11.07
N PHE A 6 14.24 2.73 -11.20
CA PHE A 6 13.98 1.77 -10.14
C PHE A 6 14.91 2.11 -8.97
N GLU A 7 14.34 2.69 -7.91
CA GLU A 7 15.07 3.11 -6.71
C GLU A 7 15.43 1.86 -5.89
N THR A 8 16.46 1.13 -6.35
CA THR A 8 16.95 -0.13 -5.76
C THR A 8 17.22 -0.01 -4.25
N HIS A 9 17.61 1.17 -3.78
CA HIS A 9 17.90 1.43 -2.38
C HIS A 9 16.66 1.39 -1.48
N LEU A 10 15.46 1.47 -2.04
CA LEU A 10 14.19 1.34 -1.31
C LEU A 10 13.69 -0.11 -1.22
N VAL A 11 14.20 -1.02 -2.05
CA VAL A 11 13.78 -2.44 -2.06
C VAL A 11 14.16 -3.09 -0.74
N VAL A 12 13.20 -3.74 -0.08
CA VAL A 12 13.38 -4.41 1.21
C VAL A 12 13.45 -5.93 1.12
N SER A 13 12.65 -6.56 0.26
CA SER A 13 12.70 -8.01 0.03
C SER A 13 12.22 -8.31 -1.38
N VAL A 14 12.76 -9.36 -2.00
CA VAL A 14 12.47 -9.76 -3.39
C VAL A 14 12.16 -11.25 -3.38
N GLY A 15 10.95 -11.60 -3.80
CA GLY A 15 10.51 -12.97 -4.01
C GLY A 15 10.64 -13.38 -5.46
N GLU A 16 9.90 -14.40 -5.87
CA GLU A 16 9.96 -14.95 -7.23
C GLU A 16 9.16 -14.13 -8.23
N GLU A 17 8.00 -13.64 -7.80
CA GLU A 17 6.99 -12.94 -8.60
C GLU A 17 6.61 -11.58 -7.99
N VAL A 18 6.85 -11.38 -6.69
CA VAL A 18 6.51 -10.17 -5.93
C VAL A 18 7.71 -9.66 -5.14
N TYR A 19 7.87 -8.34 -5.06
CA TYR A 19 8.85 -7.71 -4.17
C TYR A 19 8.21 -6.63 -3.30
N ALA A 20 8.85 -6.37 -2.17
CA ALA A 20 8.48 -5.31 -1.25
C ALA A 20 9.52 -4.17 -1.32
N SER A 21 9.04 -2.93 -1.30
CA SER A 21 9.87 -1.72 -1.20
C SER A 21 9.30 -0.75 -0.18
N VAL A 22 10.12 0.17 0.33
CA VAL A 22 9.63 1.32 1.09
C VAL A 22 8.96 2.30 0.15
N ALA A 23 7.79 2.80 0.53
CA ALA A 23 7.13 3.88 -0.19
C ALA A 23 7.97 5.15 -0.12
N LYS A 24 8.26 5.77 -1.26
CA LYS A 24 8.90 7.10 -1.29
C LYS A 24 8.05 8.11 -0.52
N GLY A 25 8.69 8.84 0.39
CA GLY A 25 7.98 9.71 1.34
C GLY A 25 6.95 8.91 2.18
N PRO A 26 7.40 8.00 3.05
CA PRO A 26 6.51 7.07 3.75
C PRO A 26 5.60 7.80 4.78
N LEU A 27 4.33 7.37 4.88
CA LEU A 27 3.37 7.91 5.85
C LEU A 27 3.75 7.58 7.29
N LEU A 28 4.48 6.49 7.49
CA LEU A 28 5.01 5.99 8.75
C LEU A 28 6.27 5.19 8.44
N PRO A 29 7.23 5.04 9.36
CA PRO A 29 8.32 4.08 9.20
C PRO A 29 7.75 2.70 8.81
N MET A 30 8.42 2.00 7.89
CA MET A 30 7.97 0.72 7.32
C MET A 30 6.69 0.76 6.45
N HIS A 31 6.21 1.93 6.03
CA HIS A 31 5.19 2.00 4.97
C HIS A 31 5.73 1.38 3.67
N ALA A 32 5.17 0.23 3.30
CA ALA A 32 5.67 -0.59 2.21
C ALA A 32 4.76 -0.52 0.97
N LEU A 33 5.35 -0.80 -0.18
CA LEU A 33 4.67 -1.09 -1.43
C LEU A 33 4.96 -2.56 -1.79
N LEU A 34 3.91 -3.33 -2.07
CA LEU A 34 4.00 -4.67 -2.64
C LEU A 34 3.69 -4.58 -4.14
N LEU A 35 4.62 -5.04 -4.97
CA LEU A 35 4.51 -4.95 -6.42
C LEU A 35 4.88 -6.30 -7.07
N PRO A 36 4.18 -6.73 -8.12
CA PRO A 36 4.64 -7.84 -8.94
C PRO A 36 5.91 -7.44 -9.70
N ILE A 37 6.79 -8.39 -9.97
CA ILE A 37 7.98 -8.19 -10.82
C ILE A 37 7.53 -7.96 -12.26
N ALA A 38 6.56 -8.75 -12.74
CA ALA A 38 5.92 -8.54 -14.02
C ALA A 38 5.05 -7.28 -14.01
N HIS A 39 5.04 -6.52 -15.10
CA HIS A 39 4.27 -5.29 -15.18
C HIS A 39 2.76 -5.56 -15.27
N LYS A 40 2.06 -5.52 -14.13
CA LYS A 40 0.59 -5.63 -14.03
C LYS A 40 -0.05 -4.29 -13.63
N PRO A 41 -1.24 -3.94 -14.15
CA PRO A 41 -1.92 -2.70 -13.83
C PRO A 41 -2.78 -2.75 -12.56
N CYS A 42 -3.21 -3.94 -12.12
CA CYS A 42 -3.94 -4.15 -10.87
C CYS A 42 -3.89 -5.61 -10.42
N SER A 43 -4.25 -5.84 -9.16
CA SER A 43 -4.19 -7.15 -8.51
C SER A 43 -5.12 -8.20 -9.14
N LEU A 44 -6.17 -7.76 -9.84
CA LEU A 44 -7.09 -8.63 -10.59
C LEU A 44 -6.47 -9.29 -11.82
N LEU A 45 -5.30 -8.83 -12.28
CA LEU A 45 -4.58 -9.39 -13.43
C LEU A 45 -3.33 -10.18 -13.03
N LEU A 46 -3.20 -10.49 -11.74
CA LEU A 46 -2.19 -11.42 -11.25
C LEU A 46 -2.57 -12.86 -11.64
N SER A 47 -1.58 -13.68 -11.96
CA SER A 47 -1.71 -15.13 -11.98
C SER A 47 -1.95 -15.66 -10.57
N ASP A 48 -2.35 -16.92 -10.47
CA ASP A 48 -2.54 -17.57 -9.16
C ASP A 48 -1.24 -17.60 -8.34
N SER A 49 -0.07 -17.78 -8.98
CA SER A 49 1.24 -17.76 -8.32
C SER A 49 1.62 -16.36 -7.81
N GLU A 50 1.47 -15.33 -8.66
CA GLU A 50 1.71 -13.93 -8.30
C GLU A 50 0.78 -13.51 -7.13
N ALA A 51 -0.50 -13.89 -7.19
CA ALA A 51 -1.48 -13.58 -6.15
C ALA A 51 -1.17 -14.33 -4.83
N ALA A 52 -0.78 -15.60 -4.91
CA ALA A 52 -0.40 -16.39 -3.75
C ALA A 52 0.82 -15.79 -3.04
N GLU A 53 1.86 -15.42 -3.79
CA GLU A 53 3.05 -14.78 -3.19
C GLU A 53 2.74 -13.40 -2.61
N LEU A 54 1.91 -12.59 -3.28
CA LEU A 54 1.42 -11.33 -2.71
C LEU A 54 0.77 -11.55 -1.33
N GLN A 55 -0.05 -12.60 -1.19
CA GLN A 55 -0.67 -12.94 0.11
C GLN A 55 0.35 -13.42 1.15
N ARG A 56 1.40 -14.15 0.75
CA ARG A 56 2.51 -14.52 1.66
C ARG A 56 3.22 -13.26 2.19
N TYR A 57 3.50 -12.28 1.34
CA TYR A 57 4.02 -10.98 1.76
C TYR A 57 3.08 -10.22 2.70
N VAL A 58 1.77 -10.19 2.39
CA VAL A 58 0.77 -9.56 3.27
C VAL A 58 0.76 -10.21 4.66
N ALA A 59 0.78 -11.55 4.72
CA ALA A 59 0.81 -12.28 5.98
C ALA A 59 2.10 -12.03 6.77
N ALA A 60 3.24 -12.03 6.09
CA ALA A 60 4.55 -11.69 6.66
C ALA A 60 4.57 -10.27 7.26
N LEU A 61 4.12 -9.27 6.49
CA LEU A 61 4.03 -7.88 6.94
C LEU A 61 3.08 -7.73 8.13
N ARG A 62 1.94 -8.42 8.11
CA ARG A 62 0.99 -8.43 9.24
C ARG A 62 1.66 -8.92 10.53
N LYS A 63 2.41 -10.02 10.48
CA LYS A 63 3.18 -10.54 11.63
C LYS A 63 4.27 -9.56 12.07
N CYS A 64 5.04 -9.01 11.13
CA CYS A 64 6.11 -8.05 11.39
C CYS A 64 5.60 -6.78 12.08
N PHE A 65 4.48 -6.23 11.60
CA PHE A 65 3.85 -5.04 12.15
C PHE A 65 3.24 -5.30 13.53
N LEU A 66 2.54 -6.44 13.69
CA LEU A 66 1.95 -6.84 14.97
C LEU A 66 3.01 -6.98 16.06
N ALA A 67 4.17 -7.60 15.76
CA ALA A 67 5.29 -7.75 16.70
C ALA A 67 5.88 -6.40 17.17
N ARG A 68 5.52 -5.30 16.51
CA ARG A 68 6.00 -3.93 16.78
C ARG A 68 4.89 -2.98 17.24
N GLY A 69 3.71 -3.51 17.58
CA GLY A 69 2.58 -2.70 18.06
C GLY A 69 1.83 -1.94 16.96
N PHE A 70 1.96 -2.37 15.71
CA PHE A 70 1.25 -1.81 14.56
C PHE A 70 0.18 -2.78 14.04
N ALA A 71 -0.87 -2.22 13.46
CA ALA A 71 -1.88 -2.92 12.70
C ALA A 71 -1.69 -2.66 11.20
N LEU A 72 -1.85 -3.69 10.38
CA LEU A 72 -1.71 -3.59 8.93
C LEU A 72 -2.99 -3.02 8.30
N LEU A 73 -2.87 -1.90 7.59
CA LEU A 73 -3.85 -1.42 6.62
C LEU A 73 -3.29 -1.64 5.21
N LEU A 74 -4.08 -2.23 4.33
CA LEU A 74 -3.76 -2.35 2.92
C LEU A 74 -4.68 -1.46 2.10
N PHE A 75 -4.16 -0.85 1.03
CA PHE A 75 -5.02 -0.30 0.00
C PHE A 75 -4.39 -0.34 -1.39
N GLU A 76 -5.26 -0.43 -2.40
CA GLU A 76 -4.92 -0.41 -3.81
C GLU A 76 -5.87 0.55 -4.52
N ARG A 77 -5.33 1.28 -5.50
CA ARG A 77 -6.10 2.10 -6.41
C ARG A 77 -5.78 1.69 -7.83
N TYR A 78 -6.79 1.29 -8.58
CA TYR A 78 -6.68 1.01 -10.00
C TYR A 78 -7.47 2.05 -10.80
N MET A 79 -6.83 2.56 -11.85
CA MET A 79 -7.43 3.44 -12.84
C MET A 79 -7.22 2.86 -14.23
N ALA A 80 -8.29 2.78 -15.01
CA ALA A 80 -8.19 2.56 -16.45
C ALA A 80 -7.76 3.87 -17.13
N SER A 81 -6.53 4.32 -16.84
CA SER A 81 -5.87 5.36 -17.64
C SER A 81 -5.17 4.69 -18.83
N GLY A 82 -5.05 5.40 -19.96
CA GLY A 82 -4.32 4.89 -21.13
C GLY A 82 -2.80 4.79 -20.90
N THR A 83 -2.33 5.16 -19.71
CA THR A 83 -0.93 5.07 -19.30
C THR A 83 -0.80 3.80 -18.45
N PHE A 84 0.09 2.90 -18.84
CA PHE A 84 0.36 1.68 -18.07
C PHE A 84 1.01 2.06 -16.72
N GLU A 85 0.19 2.18 -15.67
CA GLU A 85 0.66 2.29 -14.29
C GLU A 85 1.04 0.89 -13.78
N HIS A 86 2.19 0.79 -13.12
CA HIS A 86 2.58 -0.45 -12.46
C HIS A 86 1.87 -0.54 -11.10
N MET A 87 1.13 -1.62 -10.88
CA MET A 87 0.34 -1.76 -9.67
C MET A 87 1.21 -1.78 -8.42
N HIS A 88 0.65 -1.27 -7.33
CA HIS A 88 1.19 -1.50 -6.00
C HIS A 88 0.05 -1.62 -4.98
N VAL A 89 0.15 -2.59 -4.09
CA VAL A 89 -0.64 -2.61 -2.85
C VAL A 89 0.17 -1.86 -1.80
N GLN A 90 -0.39 -0.77 -1.26
CA GLN A 90 0.25 -0.04 -0.16
C GLN A 90 -0.04 -0.76 1.15
N ALA A 91 1.00 -1.00 1.95
CA ALA A 91 0.93 -1.65 3.27
C ALA A 91 1.40 -0.68 4.35
N VAL A 92 0.45 -0.12 5.10
CA VAL A 92 0.71 0.91 6.10
C VAL A 92 0.69 0.29 7.51
N PRO A 93 1.76 0.46 8.31
CA PRO A 93 1.81 0.03 9.71
C PRO A 93 1.14 1.08 10.61
N LEU A 94 -0.19 1.05 10.74
CA LEU A 94 -0.90 2.00 11.59
C LEU A 94 -0.66 1.70 13.08
N PRO A 95 -0.47 2.70 13.95
CA PRO A 95 -0.45 2.46 15.40
C PRO A 95 -1.71 1.71 15.84
N ALA A 96 -1.55 0.64 16.62
CA ALA A 96 -2.66 -0.26 16.95
C ALA A 96 -3.87 0.47 17.57
N GLN A 97 -3.64 1.55 18.33
CA GLN A 97 -4.72 2.36 18.90
C GLN A 97 -5.62 3.05 17.87
N LEU A 98 -5.16 3.25 16.63
CA LEU A 98 -5.94 3.87 15.55
C LEU A 98 -6.74 2.86 14.74
N ALA A 99 -6.48 1.55 14.91
CA ALA A 99 -7.06 0.50 14.08
C ALA A 99 -8.61 0.50 14.07
N GLY A 100 -9.23 0.77 15.22
CA GLY A 100 -10.70 0.82 15.34
C GLY A 100 -11.36 1.98 14.59
N GLY A 101 -10.63 3.07 14.32
CA GLY A 101 -11.15 4.26 13.64
C GLY A 101 -11.03 4.24 12.11
N VAL A 102 -10.33 3.26 11.55
CA VAL A 102 -9.94 3.27 10.13
C VAL A 102 -11.15 3.25 9.20
N ARG A 103 -12.13 2.40 9.47
CA ARG A 103 -13.37 2.31 8.67
C ARG A 103 -14.09 3.65 8.60
N ALA A 104 -14.39 4.21 9.78
CA ALA A 104 -15.11 5.48 9.88
C ALA A 104 -14.35 6.62 9.17
N ALA A 105 -13.02 6.61 9.21
CA ALA A 105 -12.22 7.61 8.50
C ALA A 105 -12.31 7.48 6.98
N PHE A 106 -12.25 6.25 6.42
CA PHE A 106 -12.47 6.03 4.98
C PHE A 106 -13.86 6.48 4.54
N GLU A 107 -14.91 6.10 5.27
CA GLU A 107 -16.28 6.46 4.96
C GLU A 107 -16.52 7.98 5.09
N ALA A 108 -16.00 8.62 6.13
CA ALA A 108 -16.14 10.07 6.34
C ALA A 108 -15.35 10.88 5.31
N HIS A 109 -14.12 10.46 4.97
CA HIS A 109 -13.33 11.11 3.94
C HIS A 109 -13.96 10.92 2.55
N GLY A 110 -14.37 9.69 2.24
CA GLY A 110 -15.07 9.36 0.99
C GLY A 110 -16.31 10.21 0.81
N ARG A 111 -17.17 10.30 1.83
CA ARG A 111 -18.39 11.11 1.80
C ARG A 111 -18.14 12.58 1.47
N ARG A 112 -17.07 13.18 2.00
CA ARG A 112 -16.70 14.58 1.69
C ARG A 112 -16.35 14.78 0.21
N LEU A 113 -15.90 13.73 -0.46
CA LEU A 113 -15.53 13.73 -1.87
C LEU A 113 -16.59 13.11 -2.79
N GLY A 114 -17.73 12.68 -2.24
CA GLY A 114 -18.78 11.96 -2.98
C GLY A 114 -18.39 10.53 -3.38
N LEU A 115 -17.43 9.92 -2.67
CA LEU A 115 -17.02 8.53 -2.84
C LEU A 115 -17.78 7.65 -1.84
N HIS A 116 -18.44 6.61 -2.34
CA HIS A 116 -19.24 5.69 -1.54
C HIS A 116 -18.58 4.32 -1.51
N PHE A 117 -18.35 3.80 -0.30
CA PHE A 117 -17.74 2.50 -0.08
C PHE A 117 -18.80 1.44 0.22
N GLU A 118 -18.66 0.28 -0.42
CA GLU A 118 -19.34 -0.95 -0.06
C GLU A 118 -18.38 -1.83 0.75
N MET A 119 -18.91 -2.61 1.67
CA MET A 119 -18.13 -3.62 2.39
C MET A 119 -18.32 -4.96 1.71
N LEU A 120 -17.22 -5.65 1.40
CA LEU A 120 -17.30 -6.99 0.85
C LEU A 120 -17.80 -7.96 1.90
N ALA A 121 -18.74 -8.83 1.51
CA ALA A 121 -19.10 -9.96 2.35
C ALA A 121 -17.90 -10.92 2.50
N PRO A 122 -17.82 -11.72 3.57
CA PRO A 122 -16.70 -12.65 3.77
C PRO A 122 -16.49 -13.66 2.63
N SER A 123 -17.53 -13.96 1.85
CA SER A 123 -17.49 -14.84 0.68
C SER A 123 -17.14 -14.13 -0.63
N GLU A 124 -17.10 -12.79 -0.63
CA GLU A 124 -16.84 -11.99 -1.82
C GLU A 124 -15.35 -11.65 -1.93
N THR A 125 -14.85 -11.71 -3.15
CA THR A 125 -13.51 -11.23 -3.54
C THR A 125 -13.64 -10.10 -4.54
N LEU A 126 -12.58 -9.32 -4.75
CA LEU A 126 -12.55 -8.31 -5.81
C LEU A 126 -12.89 -8.93 -7.19
N VAL A 127 -12.38 -10.14 -7.46
CA VAL A 127 -12.68 -10.90 -8.70
C VAL A 127 -14.18 -11.16 -8.83
N SER A 128 -14.84 -11.63 -7.75
CA SER A 128 -16.28 -11.89 -7.77
C SER A 128 -17.14 -10.63 -7.99
N ARG A 129 -16.64 -9.46 -7.57
CA ARG A 129 -17.32 -8.15 -7.76
C ARG A 129 -17.15 -7.58 -9.16
N MET A 130 -16.14 -8.06 -9.90
CA MET A 130 -15.76 -7.61 -11.24
C MET A 130 -15.60 -8.80 -12.20
N PRO A 131 -16.68 -9.58 -12.45
CA PRO A 131 -16.59 -10.80 -13.25
C PRO A 131 -16.28 -10.56 -14.74
N GLY A 132 -16.52 -9.34 -15.23
CA GLY A 132 -16.19 -8.91 -16.58
C GLY A 132 -14.72 -8.49 -16.78
N GLY A 133 -13.89 -8.62 -15.74
CA GLY A 133 -12.52 -8.12 -15.70
C GLY A 133 -12.40 -6.78 -14.97
N PRO A 134 -11.18 -6.21 -14.90
CA PRO A 134 -10.91 -5.05 -14.06
C PRO A 134 -11.69 -3.80 -14.46
N GLU A 135 -12.52 -3.31 -13.55
CA GLU A 135 -13.09 -1.95 -13.57
C GLU A 135 -12.24 -1.03 -12.68
N PRO A 136 -12.11 0.28 -12.95
CA PRO A 136 -11.40 1.19 -12.03
C PRO A 136 -11.98 1.14 -10.61
N PHE A 137 -11.12 0.99 -9.61
CA PHE A 137 -11.53 0.80 -8.22
C PHE A 137 -10.57 1.42 -7.21
N PHE A 138 -11.06 1.62 -5.99
CA PHE A 138 -10.25 1.74 -4.79
C PHE A 138 -10.69 0.67 -3.80
N ALA A 139 -9.75 -0.11 -3.30
CA ALA A 139 -9.99 -1.14 -2.30
C ALA A 139 -9.09 -0.91 -1.09
N ALA A 140 -9.64 -1.09 0.12
CA ALA A 140 -8.87 -1.06 1.35
C ALA A 140 -9.21 -2.24 2.26
N THR A 141 -8.22 -3.07 2.59
CA THR A 141 -8.36 -4.13 3.59
C THR A 141 -7.97 -3.58 4.94
N LEU A 142 -8.95 -3.48 5.82
CA LEU A 142 -8.84 -2.90 7.15
C LEU A 142 -8.04 -3.81 8.10
N PRO A 143 -7.54 -3.26 9.21
CA PRO A 143 -6.96 -4.06 10.29
C PRO A 143 -7.82 -5.24 10.76
N SER A 144 -9.15 -5.06 10.75
CA SER A 144 -10.15 -6.09 11.11
C SER A 144 -10.22 -7.27 10.13
N GLY A 145 -9.64 -7.12 8.92
CA GLY A 145 -9.76 -8.10 7.83
C GLY A 145 -10.90 -7.81 6.86
N GLU A 146 -11.83 -6.92 7.21
CA GLU A 146 -12.89 -6.46 6.31
C GLU A 146 -12.29 -5.66 5.15
N THR A 147 -12.91 -5.73 3.97
CA THR A 147 -12.47 -4.97 2.80
C THR A 147 -13.54 -3.98 2.36
N LEU A 148 -13.16 -2.71 2.27
CA LEU A 148 -13.96 -1.65 1.66
C LEU A 148 -13.63 -1.59 0.16
N LEU A 149 -14.66 -1.46 -0.66
CA LEU A 149 -14.55 -1.33 -2.11
C LEU A 149 -15.34 -0.11 -2.59
N HIS A 150 -14.71 0.70 -3.43
CA HIS A 150 -15.37 1.74 -4.21
C HIS A 150 -15.06 1.51 -5.69
N LEU A 151 -16.09 1.21 -6.49
CA LEU A 151 -15.97 1.07 -7.94
C LEU A 151 -16.23 2.42 -8.61
N HIS A 152 -15.36 2.86 -9.52
CA HIS A 152 -15.48 4.18 -10.16
C HIS A 152 -16.44 4.14 -11.37
N ARG A 153 -17.62 3.53 -11.21
CA ARG A 153 -18.57 3.23 -12.30
C ARG A 153 -19.11 4.45 -13.02
N THR A 154 -19.31 5.57 -12.31
CA THR A 154 -20.02 6.74 -12.85
C THR A 154 -19.11 7.92 -13.18
N ASN A 155 -17.90 8.00 -12.62
CA ASN A 155 -16.94 9.06 -12.94
C ASN A 155 -15.48 8.68 -12.59
N PRO A 156 -14.78 7.91 -13.45
CA PRO A 156 -13.42 7.46 -13.18
C PRO A 156 -12.44 8.62 -12.96
N ARG A 157 -12.66 9.82 -13.54
CA ARG A 157 -11.73 10.95 -13.42
C ARG A 157 -11.75 11.67 -12.07
N ARG A 158 -12.59 11.24 -11.10
CA ARG A 158 -12.77 11.92 -9.82
C ARG A 158 -12.06 11.31 -8.62
N HIS A 159 -11.52 10.08 -8.72
CA HIS A 159 -10.87 9.49 -7.55
C HIS A 159 -9.48 10.10 -7.31
N PRO A 160 -9.23 10.77 -6.18
CA PRO A 160 -7.93 11.38 -5.91
C PRO A 160 -6.81 10.34 -5.92
N LEU A 161 -5.66 10.73 -6.47
CA LEU A 161 -4.47 9.89 -6.53
C LEU A 161 -3.98 9.53 -5.11
N GLN A 162 -4.05 10.50 -4.18
CA GLN A 162 -3.53 10.36 -2.83
C GLN A 162 -4.60 10.00 -1.80
N PHE A 163 -5.81 9.60 -2.21
CA PHE A 163 -6.94 9.37 -1.30
C PHE A 163 -6.60 8.47 -0.10
N GLY A 164 -5.99 7.30 -0.33
CA GLY A 164 -5.58 6.41 0.76
C GLY A 164 -4.60 7.07 1.73
N ARG A 165 -3.66 7.87 1.20
CA ARG A 165 -2.75 8.66 2.03
C ARG A 165 -3.43 9.79 2.78
N GLU A 166 -4.37 10.48 2.15
CA GLU A 166 -5.15 11.56 2.77
C GLU A 166 -5.95 11.06 3.98
N VAL A 167 -6.54 9.87 3.86
CA VAL A 167 -7.24 9.21 4.98
C VAL A 167 -6.28 8.89 6.12
N VAL A 168 -5.14 8.25 5.82
CA VAL A 168 -4.15 7.89 6.85
C VAL A 168 -3.51 9.13 7.49
N ALA A 169 -3.15 10.13 6.71
CA ALA A 169 -2.57 11.38 7.20
C ALA A 169 -3.52 12.10 8.17
N ALA A 170 -4.82 12.13 7.84
CA ALA A 170 -5.85 12.66 8.74
C ALA A 170 -6.00 11.84 10.02
N LEU A 171 -5.99 10.50 9.92
CA LEU A 171 -6.01 9.60 11.10
C LEU A 171 -4.82 9.80 12.03
N LEU A 172 -3.64 10.09 11.46
CA LEU A 172 -2.42 10.40 12.21
C LEU A 172 -2.41 11.80 12.83
N GLY A 173 -3.46 12.60 12.63
CA GLY A 173 -3.52 13.99 13.10
C GLY A 173 -2.53 14.91 12.37
N ASN A 174 -2.01 14.50 11.21
CA ASN A 174 -1.06 15.29 10.42
C ASN A 174 -1.43 15.23 8.92
N PRO A 175 -2.44 16.04 8.49
CA PRO A 175 -2.93 16.04 7.11
C PRO A 175 -1.87 16.39 6.06
N ASP A 176 -0.82 17.13 6.44
CA ASP A 176 0.28 17.48 5.52
C ASP A 176 1.00 16.24 4.96
N ARG A 177 0.98 15.11 5.69
CA ARG A 177 1.60 13.85 5.24
C ARG A 177 0.92 13.21 4.02
N ALA A 178 -0.26 13.71 3.64
CA ALA A 178 -0.93 13.32 2.41
C ALA A 178 -0.03 13.60 1.19
N ASP A 179 0.70 14.73 1.21
CA ASP A 179 1.74 15.01 0.22
C ASP A 179 3.01 14.24 0.58
N TRP A 180 3.35 13.24 -0.24
CA TRP A 180 4.54 12.41 -0.03
C TRP A 180 5.83 13.24 -0.02
N LYS A 181 5.89 14.38 -0.72
CA LYS A 181 7.07 15.26 -0.73
C LYS A 181 7.34 15.83 0.67
N LYS A 182 6.29 16.07 1.45
CA LYS A 182 6.39 16.51 2.86
C LYS A 182 6.80 15.38 3.81
N CYS A 183 6.84 14.13 3.34
CA CYS A 183 7.29 12.96 4.09
C CYS A 183 8.71 12.53 3.74
N MET A 184 9.41 13.27 2.86
CA MET A 184 10.78 12.93 2.48
C MET A 184 11.71 13.06 3.69
N PRO A 185 12.61 12.09 3.93
CA PRO A 185 13.48 12.14 5.08
C PRO A 185 14.41 13.36 5.01
N GLN A 186 14.62 14.00 6.15
CA GLN A 186 15.48 15.16 6.31
C GLN A 186 16.65 14.80 7.23
N PRO A 187 17.87 15.31 6.96
CA PRO A 187 19.01 15.07 7.84
C PRO A 187 18.77 15.70 9.21
N ALA A 188 19.32 15.08 10.25
CA ALA A 188 19.29 15.68 11.59
C ALA A 188 20.12 16.99 11.63
N PRO A 189 19.89 17.89 12.59
CA PRO A 189 20.71 19.09 12.74
C PRO A 189 22.21 18.76 12.84
N GLY A 190 23.01 19.33 11.93
CA GLY A 190 24.46 19.10 11.85
C GLY A 190 24.89 17.86 11.06
N GLU A 191 23.95 17.02 10.62
CA GLU A 191 24.23 15.90 9.74
C GLU A 191 24.34 16.33 8.28
N ARG A 192 25.31 15.76 7.56
CA ARG A 192 25.40 15.82 6.10
C ARG A 192 25.07 14.46 5.53
N ALA A 193 23.83 14.28 5.13
CA ALA A 193 23.36 13.09 4.42
C ALA A 193 22.43 13.52 3.28
N SER A 194 22.62 12.93 2.11
CA SER A 194 21.69 13.07 1.00
C SER A 194 20.38 12.35 1.28
N THR A 195 19.32 12.73 0.57
CA THR A 195 18.01 12.06 0.67
C THR A 195 18.12 10.56 0.39
N VAL A 196 18.92 10.16 -0.60
CA VAL A 196 19.13 8.74 -0.95
C VAL A 196 19.79 7.97 0.19
N GLU A 197 20.77 8.56 0.88
CA GLU A 197 21.40 7.93 2.05
C GLU A 197 20.40 7.75 3.20
N LEU A 198 19.55 8.75 3.45
CA LEU A 198 18.53 8.67 4.50
C LEU A 198 17.44 7.63 4.16
N GLU A 199 17.00 7.60 2.91
CA GLU A 199 16.08 6.58 2.39
C GLU A 199 16.67 5.16 2.53
N ALA A 200 17.94 4.97 2.13
CA ALA A 200 18.64 3.69 2.23
C ALA A 200 18.78 3.23 3.69
N ARG A 201 18.97 4.15 4.65
CA ARG A 201 18.97 3.82 6.08
C ARG A 201 17.60 3.36 6.56
N GLY A 202 16.54 4.05 6.16
CA GLY A 202 15.16 3.65 6.50
C GLY A 202 14.81 2.28 5.91
N ALA A 203 15.18 2.03 4.66
CA ALA A 203 15.02 0.71 4.03
C ALA A 203 15.85 -0.36 4.75
N SER A 204 17.10 -0.09 5.12
CA SER A 204 17.96 -1.02 5.87
C SER A 204 17.42 -1.34 7.25
N GLU A 205 16.83 -0.36 7.95
CA GLU A 205 16.15 -0.59 9.21
C GLU A 205 14.93 -1.50 9.04
N PHE A 206 14.13 -1.26 8.00
CA PHE A 206 12.99 -2.10 7.71
C PHE A 206 13.41 -3.53 7.32
N LYS A 207 14.47 -3.70 6.50
CA LYS A 207 15.05 -5.03 6.20
C LYS A 207 15.35 -5.81 7.46
N ARG A 208 16.09 -5.22 8.40
CA ARG A 208 16.42 -5.87 9.68
C ARG A 208 15.17 -6.24 10.47
N CYS A 209 14.14 -5.39 10.43
CA CYS A 209 12.89 -5.67 11.12
C CYS A 209 12.08 -6.79 10.46
N PHE A 210 12.11 -6.86 9.12
CA PHE A 210 11.32 -7.77 8.32
C PHE A 210 11.98 -9.14 8.14
N ALA A 211 13.30 -9.24 8.20
CA ALA A 211 14.06 -10.48 8.00
C ALA A 211 13.52 -11.72 8.75
N PRO A 212 13.08 -11.66 10.03
CA PRO A 212 12.52 -12.82 10.72
C PRO A 212 11.14 -13.27 10.20
N PHE A 213 10.53 -12.50 9.31
CA PHE A 213 9.19 -12.68 8.79
C PHE A 213 9.16 -12.85 7.28
N GLU A 214 10.29 -12.73 6.58
CA GLU A 214 10.34 -12.81 5.12
C GLU A 214 9.69 -14.11 4.63
N PRO A 215 8.85 -14.03 3.57
CA PRO A 215 8.23 -15.23 3.02
C PRO A 215 9.32 -16.15 2.47
N GLU A 216 9.23 -17.45 2.80
CA GLU A 216 10.13 -18.46 2.25
C GLU A 216 9.94 -18.55 0.73
N VAL A 217 11.04 -18.57 -0.02
CA VAL A 217 11.00 -18.92 -1.45
C VAL A 217 10.76 -20.43 -1.50
N GLU A 218 9.68 -20.86 -2.17
CA GLU A 218 9.43 -22.29 -2.35
C GLU A 218 10.41 -22.79 -3.42
N GLU A 219 11.29 -23.74 -3.07
CA GLU A 219 12.25 -24.36 -4.00
C GLU A 219 11.59 -25.27 -5.06
#